data_AF-A0A1E3Q4B1-F1
#
_entry.id   AF-A0A1E3Q4B1-F1
#
_cell.length_a   1.000
_cell.length_b   1.000
_cell.length_c   1.000
_cell.angle_alpha   90.00
_cell.angle_beta   90.00
_cell.angle_gamma   90.00
#
_symmetry.space_group_name_H-M   'P 1'
#
loop_
_entity.id
_entity.type
_entity.pdbx_description
1 polymer ?
#
loop_
_entity_poly.entity_id
_entity_poly.type
_entity_poly.pdbx_seq_one_letter_code
_entity_poly.pdbx_strand_id
1 'polypeptide(L)'
;MYTRPGGFYIAVKDTQTERLVAFVRYLKVNIPLTEVEKEADKKWKRPQQAKKNWDFERWFQAELQRVIENDGRLQESNGRPQLWFVLAATLPEYRRREAASMILEYGTKMADENGWCMYADSTPIGAGMYPKHGFDKIGEFVSDLGKWGGMEGEMHTTVAFIRDPQGKEAEWVRR
;
A
#
# COMPACT_ATOMS: atom_id res chain seq x y z
N MET A 1 -8.40 13.32 -5.29
CA MET A 1 -8.12 11.98 -4.76
C MET A 1 -8.43 10.99 -5.87
N TYR A 2 -7.42 10.57 -6.64
CA TYR A 2 -7.64 9.96 -7.96
C TYR A 2 -7.29 8.47 -7.92
N THR A 3 -8.30 7.62 -8.03
CA THR A 3 -8.11 6.17 -8.22
C THR A 3 -7.80 5.91 -9.67
N ARG A 4 -6.58 5.42 -9.93
CA ARG A 4 -6.34 4.62 -11.13
C ARG A 4 -7.24 3.38 -11.01
N PRO A 5 -7.97 3.01 -12.08
CA PRO A 5 -8.69 1.74 -12.16
C PRO A 5 -7.83 0.56 -11.70
N GLY A 6 -8.45 -0.39 -10.99
CA GLY A 6 -7.76 -1.47 -10.27
C GLY A 6 -7.41 -1.13 -8.82
N GLY A 7 -7.50 0.14 -8.40
CA GLY A 7 -7.51 0.52 -6.99
C GLY A 7 -8.92 0.63 -6.44
N PHE A 8 -9.11 0.23 -5.18
CA PHE A 8 -10.39 0.34 -4.48
C PHE A 8 -10.18 0.89 -3.07
N TYR A 9 -11.25 1.45 -2.50
CA TYR A 9 -11.24 1.95 -1.13
C TYR A 9 -12.03 1.04 -0.23
N ILE A 10 -11.58 0.93 1.02
CA ILE A 10 -12.36 0.40 2.12
C ILE A 10 -12.43 1.47 3.18
N ALA A 11 -13.59 1.59 3.82
CA ALA A 11 -13.76 2.49 4.94
C ALA A 11 -14.39 1.75 6.13
N VAL A 12 -13.98 2.14 7.33
CA VAL A 12 -14.59 1.71 8.58
C VAL A 12 -15.61 2.76 8.99
N LYS A 13 -16.82 2.32 9.31
CA LYS A 13 -17.91 3.15 9.80
C LYS A 13 -18.15 2.84 11.27
N ASP A 14 -18.25 3.89 12.09
CA ASP A 14 -18.79 3.76 13.45
C ASP A 14 -20.31 3.56 13.36
N THR A 15 -20.80 2.43 13.88
CA THR A 15 -22.21 2.03 13.80
C THR A 15 -23.14 2.85 14.71
N GLN A 16 -22.60 3.56 15.70
CA GLN A 16 -23.42 4.41 16.57
C GLN A 16 -23.61 5.80 15.96
N THR A 17 -22.57 6.36 15.36
CA THR A 17 -22.57 7.73 14.82
C THR A 17 -22.76 7.78 13.31
N GLU A 18 -22.74 6.62 12.63
CA GLU A 18 -22.75 6.47 11.17
C GLU A 18 -21.59 7.17 10.44
N ARG A 19 -20.57 7.60 11.19
CA ARG A 19 -19.43 8.35 10.66
C ARG A 19 -18.39 7.40 10.07
N LEU A 20 -17.80 7.76 8.93
CA LEU A 20 -16.58 7.12 8.43
C LEU A 20 -15.39 7.56 9.28
N VAL A 21 -14.71 6.61 9.92
CA VAL A 21 -13.67 6.88 10.93
C VAL A 21 -12.28 6.48 10.48
N ALA A 22 -12.18 5.56 9.51
CA ALA A 22 -10.94 5.21 8.87
C ALA A 22 -11.21 4.85 7.40
N PHE A 23 -10.19 5.00 6.57
CA PHE A 23 -10.22 4.46 5.21
C PHE A 23 -8.83 4.00 4.81
N VAL A 24 -8.80 3.13 3.81
CA VAL A 24 -7.60 2.80 3.06
C VAL A 24 -7.88 2.78 1.57
N ARG A 25 -6.83 3.03 0.78
CA ARG A 25 -6.76 2.66 -0.62
C ARG A 25 -5.90 1.42 -0.81
N TYR A 26 -6.49 0.40 -1.41
CA TYR A 26 -5.76 -0.73 -1.98
C TYR A 26 -5.47 -0.50 -3.46
N LEU A 27 -4.35 -1.01 -3.94
CA LEU A 27 -4.00 -1.03 -5.35
C LEU A 27 -3.64 -2.45 -5.78
N LYS A 28 -4.29 -2.92 -6.85
CA LYS A 28 -3.94 -4.16 -7.53
C LYS A 28 -2.73 -3.95 -8.43
N VAL A 29 -1.67 -4.72 -8.22
CA VAL A 29 -0.45 -4.72 -9.04
C VAL A 29 -0.25 -6.12 -9.62
N ASN A 30 -0.07 -6.22 -10.94
CA ASN A 30 -0.01 -7.49 -11.68
C ASN A 30 -1.21 -8.44 -11.49
N ILE A 31 -2.34 -7.93 -10.99
CA ILE A 31 -3.62 -8.64 -10.95
C ILE A 31 -4.42 -8.21 -12.18
N PRO A 32 -4.93 -9.16 -13.01
CA PRO A 32 -5.78 -8.82 -14.15
C PRO A 32 -7.01 -8.02 -13.72
N LEU A 33 -7.28 -6.93 -14.43
CA LEU A 33 -8.49 -6.14 -14.25
C LEU A 33 -9.72 -6.91 -14.77
N THR A 34 -10.84 -6.78 -14.07
CA THR A 34 -12.15 -7.19 -14.58
C THR A 34 -12.57 -6.35 -15.79
N GLU A 35 -13.54 -6.82 -16.59
CA GLU A 35 -14.02 -6.03 -17.75
C GLU A 35 -14.57 -4.66 -17.35
N VAL A 36 -15.25 -4.57 -16.20
CA VAL A 36 -15.73 -3.29 -15.64
C VAL A 36 -14.56 -2.37 -15.30
N GLU A 37 -13.50 -2.90 -14.68
CA GLU A 37 -12.29 -2.13 -14.37
C GLU A 37 -11.55 -1.70 -15.65
N LYS A 38 -11.48 -2.57 -16.68
CA LYS A 38 -10.88 -2.24 -17.99
C LYS A 38 -11.66 -1.13 -18.70
N GLU A 39 -13.00 -1.17 -18.66
CA GLU A 39 -13.82 -0.10 -19.24
C GLU A 39 -13.66 1.21 -18.49
N ALA A 40 -13.62 1.16 -17.15
CA ALA A 40 -13.32 2.31 -16.32
C ALA A 40 -11.93 2.88 -16.65
N ASP A 41 -10.94 2.04 -16.92
CA ASP A 41 -9.58 2.44 -17.31
C ASP A 41 -9.51 3.11 -18.66
N LYS A 42 -10.21 2.60 -19.67
CA LYS A 42 -10.34 3.26 -20.96
C LYS A 42 -10.94 4.67 -20.85
N LYS A 43 -11.90 4.85 -19.94
CA LYS A 43 -12.58 6.14 -19.71
C LYS A 43 -11.81 7.06 -18.77
N TRP A 44 -10.87 6.51 -17.99
CA TRP A 44 -10.12 7.25 -17.01
C TRP A 44 -9.13 8.18 -17.68
N LYS A 45 -9.35 9.48 -17.51
CA LYS A 45 -8.39 10.51 -17.89
C LYS A 45 -7.69 10.96 -16.63
N ARG A 46 -6.36 10.79 -16.59
CA ARG A 46 -5.55 11.38 -15.54
C ARG A 46 -5.90 12.88 -15.47
N PRO A 47 -6.41 13.37 -14.33
CA PRO A 47 -6.72 14.78 -14.20
C PRO A 47 -5.45 15.57 -14.48
N GLN A 48 -5.55 16.56 -15.35
CA GLN A 48 -4.44 17.47 -15.61
C GLN A 48 -4.26 18.34 -14.36
N GLN A 49 -3.42 17.91 -13.41
CA GLN A 49 -3.11 18.73 -12.25
C GLN A 49 -1.60 18.79 -11.99
N ALA A 50 -1.12 20.03 -12.15
CA ALA A 50 0.20 20.61 -11.92
C ALA A 50 1.41 19.77 -12.35
N LYS A 51 2.10 20.27 -13.39
CA LYS A 51 3.44 19.87 -13.86
C LYS A 51 4.56 19.97 -12.80
N LYS A 52 4.26 20.04 -11.49
CA LYS A 52 5.20 20.57 -10.49
C LYS A 52 5.94 19.55 -9.61
N ASN A 53 5.69 18.24 -9.68
CA ASN A 53 6.43 17.25 -8.86
C ASN A 53 6.80 15.96 -9.62
N TRP A 54 7.16 16.06 -10.91
CA TRP A 54 7.56 14.89 -11.71
C TRP A 54 8.78 14.16 -11.12
N ASP A 55 9.67 14.89 -10.44
CA ASP A 55 10.87 14.29 -9.83
C ASP A 55 10.57 13.52 -8.54
N PHE A 56 9.55 13.87 -7.75
CA PHE A 56 9.24 13.14 -6.51
C PHE A 56 8.74 11.74 -6.81
N GLU A 57 7.81 11.59 -7.74
CA GLU A 57 7.31 10.28 -8.15
C GLU A 57 8.45 9.45 -8.74
N ARG A 58 9.27 10.02 -9.63
CA ARG A 58 10.44 9.30 -10.19
C ARG A 58 11.44 8.89 -9.11
N TRP A 59 11.73 9.78 -8.18
CA TRP A 59 12.64 9.51 -7.06
C TRP A 59 12.07 8.43 -6.14
N PHE A 60 10.79 8.54 -5.75
CA PHE A 60 10.10 7.55 -4.92
C PHE A 60 10.09 6.18 -5.61
N GLN A 61 9.78 6.13 -6.91
CA GLN A 61 9.85 4.90 -7.69
C GLN A 61 11.28 4.36 -7.76
N ALA A 62 12.31 5.20 -7.88
CA ALA A 62 13.71 4.77 -7.88
C ALA A 62 14.15 4.24 -6.50
N GLU A 63 13.70 4.85 -5.42
CA GLU A 63 14.03 4.40 -4.06
C GLU A 63 13.27 3.13 -3.68
N LEU A 64 11.99 3.05 -4.05
CA LEU A 64 11.21 1.82 -4.00
C LEU A 64 11.88 0.72 -4.81
N GLN A 65 12.34 1.02 -6.03
CA GLN A 65 13.08 0.10 -6.87
C GLN A 65 14.39 -0.36 -6.21
N ARG A 66 15.12 0.51 -5.50
CA ARG A 66 16.29 0.10 -4.71
C ARG A 66 15.95 -0.82 -3.55
N VAL A 67 14.86 -0.55 -2.83
CA VAL A 67 14.37 -1.43 -1.76
C VAL A 67 13.96 -2.78 -2.34
N ILE A 68 13.25 -2.79 -3.47
CA ILE A 68 12.93 -4.00 -4.25
C ILE A 68 14.23 -4.71 -4.63
N GLU A 69 15.24 -4.00 -5.11
CA GLU A 69 16.49 -4.60 -5.57
C GLU A 69 17.34 -5.21 -4.45
N ASN A 70 17.18 -4.71 -3.23
CA ASN A 70 17.96 -5.15 -2.06
C ASN A 70 17.24 -6.19 -1.17
N ASP A 71 15.95 -6.47 -1.39
CA ASP A 71 15.22 -7.55 -0.70
C ASP A 71 14.71 -8.60 -1.69
N GLY A 72 15.24 -9.82 -1.57
CA GLY A 72 14.92 -10.94 -2.47
C GLY A 72 13.45 -11.32 -2.51
N ARG A 73 12.66 -11.08 -1.44
CA ARG A 73 11.22 -11.41 -1.42
C ARG A 73 10.42 -10.44 -2.27
N LEU A 74 10.79 -9.16 -2.29
CA LEU A 74 10.19 -8.20 -3.22
C LEU A 74 10.61 -8.46 -4.67
N GLN A 75 11.87 -8.80 -4.94
CA GLN A 75 12.29 -9.25 -6.27
C GLN A 75 11.54 -10.50 -6.73
N GLU A 76 11.40 -11.49 -5.86
CA GLU A 76 10.64 -12.70 -6.13
C GLU A 76 9.16 -12.42 -6.38
N SER A 77 8.59 -11.47 -5.63
CA SER A 77 7.22 -11.01 -5.83
C SER A 77 7.06 -10.15 -7.10
N ASN A 78 8.15 -9.65 -7.70
CA ASN A 78 8.10 -8.84 -8.90
C ASN A 78 7.49 -9.65 -10.05
N GLY A 79 6.43 -9.12 -10.68
CA GLY A 79 5.62 -9.85 -11.66
C GLY A 79 4.55 -10.78 -11.05
N ARG A 80 4.55 -11.04 -9.74
CA ARG A 80 3.46 -11.76 -9.06
C ARG A 80 2.27 -10.84 -8.79
N PRO A 81 1.04 -11.38 -8.72
CA PRO A 81 -0.14 -10.67 -8.23
C PRO A 81 0.07 -10.11 -6.82
N GLN A 82 -0.09 -8.80 -6.66
CA GLN A 82 0.12 -8.11 -5.39
C GLN A 82 -1.01 -7.15 -5.06
N LEU A 83 -1.34 -7.06 -3.77
CA LEU A 83 -2.29 -6.10 -3.20
C LEU A 83 -1.54 -5.08 -2.33
N TRP A 84 -1.39 -3.86 -2.83
CA TRP A 84 -0.66 -2.80 -2.13
C TRP A 84 -1.57 -2.01 -1.20
N PHE A 85 -1.12 -1.78 0.03
CA PHE A 85 -1.75 -0.92 1.03
C PHE A 85 -1.15 0.49 0.92
N VAL A 86 -1.81 1.39 0.18
CA VAL A 86 -1.15 2.61 -0.35
C VAL A 86 -1.39 3.86 0.50
N LEU A 87 -2.61 4.06 0.99
CA LEU A 87 -2.96 5.26 1.74
C LEU A 87 -4.00 4.90 2.77
N ALA A 88 -3.61 4.88 4.03
CA ALA A 88 -4.52 4.66 5.14
C ALA A 88 -4.54 5.83 6.10
N ALA A 89 -5.72 6.15 6.59
CA ALA A 89 -5.91 7.17 7.61
C ALA A 89 -7.00 6.76 8.58
N THR A 90 -6.82 7.14 9.85
CA THR A 90 -7.81 7.00 10.91
C THR A 90 -7.95 8.35 11.60
N LEU A 91 -9.20 8.78 11.81
CA LEU A 91 -9.50 10.00 12.56
C LEU A 91 -8.84 9.94 13.96
N PRO A 92 -8.19 11.02 14.42
CA PRO A 92 -7.43 11.00 15.68
C PRO A 92 -8.22 10.47 16.88
N GLU A 93 -9.49 10.83 17.00
CA GLU A 93 -10.37 10.47 18.13
C GLU A 93 -10.79 8.98 18.10
N TYR A 94 -10.57 8.32 16.96
CA TYR A 94 -10.91 6.92 16.71
C TYR A 94 -9.67 6.03 16.59
N ARG A 95 -8.47 6.56 16.84
CA ARG A 95 -7.25 5.75 16.94
C ARG A 95 -7.30 4.85 18.18
N ARG A 96 -6.49 3.78 18.19
CA ARG A 96 -6.43 2.78 19.28
C ARG A 96 -7.77 2.08 19.55
N ARG A 97 -8.62 2.01 18.53
CA ARG A 97 -9.90 1.28 18.52
C ARG A 97 -9.94 0.25 17.38
N GLU A 98 -8.78 -0.29 17.01
CA GLU A 98 -8.63 -1.35 15.99
C GLU A 98 -9.15 -1.00 14.57
N ALA A 99 -9.53 0.23 14.26
CA ALA A 99 -10.03 0.59 12.92
C ALA A 99 -9.03 0.26 11.79
N ALA A 100 -7.73 0.53 11.99
CA ALA A 100 -6.70 0.15 11.02
C ALA A 100 -6.46 -1.37 10.97
N SER A 101 -6.66 -2.07 12.09
CA SER A 101 -6.55 -3.52 12.20
C SER A 101 -7.67 -4.21 11.40
N MET A 102 -8.92 -3.76 11.54
CA MET A 102 -10.06 -4.25 10.76
C MET A 102 -9.85 -4.12 9.25
N ILE A 103 -9.25 -2.99 8.84
CA ILE A 103 -8.89 -2.77 7.43
C ILE A 103 -7.84 -3.80 6.97
N LEU A 104 -6.76 -3.97 7.73
CA LEU A 104 -5.70 -4.92 7.40
C LEU A 104 -6.21 -6.37 7.40
N GLU A 105 -7.07 -6.76 8.34
CA GLU A 105 -7.72 -8.07 8.37
C GLU A 105 -8.52 -8.35 7.10
N TYR A 106 -9.29 -7.36 6.62
CA TYR A 106 -10.01 -7.52 5.35
C TYR A 106 -9.03 -7.72 4.19
N GLY A 107 -7.99 -6.89 4.09
CA GLY A 107 -7.03 -6.95 2.99
C GLY A 107 -6.21 -8.23 2.98
N THR A 108 -5.75 -8.67 4.16
CA THR A 108 -4.98 -9.92 4.33
C THR A 108 -5.82 -11.13 4.00
N LYS A 109 -7.07 -11.19 4.47
CA LYS A 109 -8.00 -12.26 4.09
C LYS A 109 -8.23 -12.32 2.59
N MET A 110 -8.46 -11.18 1.93
CA MET A 110 -8.62 -11.13 0.47
C MET A 110 -7.36 -11.61 -0.25
N ALA A 111 -6.18 -11.17 0.20
CA ALA A 111 -4.92 -11.59 -0.38
C ALA A 111 -4.70 -13.10 -0.21
N ASP A 112 -4.96 -13.64 0.97
CA ASP A 112 -4.86 -15.07 1.30
C ASP A 112 -5.78 -15.93 0.43
N GLU A 113 -7.05 -15.54 0.30
CA GLU A 113 -8.04 -16.27 -0.51
C GLU A 113 -7.66 -16.36 -1.99
N ASN A 114 -6.89 -15.38 -2.50
CA ASN A 114 -6.48 -15.29 -3.89
C ASN A 114 -4.99 -15.64 -4.12
N GLY A 115 -4.24 -15.99 -3.07
CA GLY A 115 -2.81 -16.27 -3.16
C GLY A 115 -1.97 -15.05 -3.61
N TRP A 116 -2.37 -13.84 -3.22
CA TRP A 116 -1.66 -12.60 -3.56
C TRP A 116 -0.69 -12.22 -2.44
N CYS A 117 0.50 -11.72 -2.80
CA CYS A 117 1.37 -11.08 -1.81
C CYS A 117 0.83 -9.67 -1.51
N MET A 118 1.19 -9.11 -0.36
CA MET A 118 0.88 -7.73 -0.01
C MET A 118 2.15 -6.92 0.19
N TYR A 119 2.09 -5.65 -0.20
CA TYR A 119 3.12 -4.66 0.06
C TYR A 119 2.50 -3.50 0.84
N ALA A 120 3.24 -2.99 1.81
CA ALA A 120 2.90 -1.78 2.53
C ALA A 120 4.15 -0.99 2.86
N ASP A 121 4.02 0.32 2.96
CA ASP A 121 5.03 1.18 3.54
C ASP A 121 4.40 2.10 4.59
N SER A 122 5.24 2.61 5.49
CA SER A 122 4.75 3.44 6.59
C SER A 122 5.82 4.30 7.21
N THR A 123 5.40 5.34 7.90
CA THR A 123 6.27 6.04 8.83
C THR A 123 6.66 5.11 9.99
N PRO A 124 7.78 5.36 10.68
CA PRO A 124 8.19 4.57 11.84
C PRO A 124 7.12 4.50 12.94
N ILE A 125 6.27 5.53 13.04
CA ILE A 125 5.16 5.58 14.01
C ILE A 125 4.06 4.57 13.64
N GLY A 126 3.75 4.39 12.35
CA GLY A 126 2.74 3.45 11.85
C GLY A 126 3.26 2.02 11.68
N ALA A 127 4.58 1.83 11.64
CA ALA A 127 5.24 0.55 11.39
C ALA A 127 4.84 -0.59 12.35
N GLY A 128 4.53 -0.27 13.61
CA GLY A 128 4.29 -1.28 14.65
C GLY A 128 3.03 -2.16 14.48
N MET A 129 2.13 -1.81 13.55
CA MET A 129 0.92 -2.61 13.31
C MET A 129 1.14 -3.75 12.32
N TYR A 130 2.00 -3.58 11.31
CA TYR A 130 2.14 -4.55 10.22
C TYR A 130 2.62 -5.94 10.67
N PRO A 131 3.60 -6.10 11.59
CA PRO A 131 4.02 -7.42 12.06
C PRO A 131 2.89 -8.24 12.70
N LYS A 132 1.92 -7.57 13.33
CA LYS A 132 0.76 -8.24 13.95
C LYS A 132 -0.17 -8.87 12.93
N HIS A 133 -0.10 -8.44 11.67
CA HIS A 133 -0.88 -8.96 10.56
C HIS A 133 -0.04 -9.87 9.63
N GLY A 134 1.15 -10.31 10.07
CA GLY A 134 1.99 -11.25 9.33
C GLY A 134 2.86 -10.62 8.25
N PHE A 135 3.06 -9.30 8.30
CA PHE A 135 4.03 -8.63 7.44
C PHE A 135 5.44 -8.70 8.01
N ASP A 136 6.40 -8.99 7.14
CA ASP A 136 7.81 -8.89 7.43
C ASP A 136 8.36 -7.53 6.99
N LYS A 137 9.19 -6.94 7.85
CA LYS A 137 9.98 -5.76 7.48
C LYS A 137 11.05 -6.19 6.48
N ILE A 138 11.17 -5.44 5.39
CA ILE A 138 12.10 -5.72 4.29
C ILE A 138 13.11 -4.60 4.07
N GLY A 139 12.87 -3.40 4.60
CA GLY A 139 13.81 -2.30 4.46
C GLY A 139 13.29 -0.99 5.02
N GLU A 140 14.17 -0.01 5.00
CA GLU A 140 13.85 1.39 5.26
C GLU A 140 14.52 2.23 4.19
N PHE A 141 13.89 3.35 3.83
CA PHE A 141 14.49 4.35 2.97
C PHE A 141 14.30 5.74 3.54
N VAL A 142 15.32 6.57 3.38
CA VAL A 142 15.37 7.92 3.96
C VAL A 142 15.39 8.94 2.84
N SER A 143 14.48 9.91 2.95
CA SER A 143 14.18 10.90 1.92
C SER A 143 14.49 12.29 2.46
N ASP A 144 15.30 13.07 1.76
CA ASP A 144 15.48 14.48 2.08
C ASP A 144 14.29 15.27 1.55
N LEU A 145 13.44 15.77 2.46
CA LEU A 145 12.26 16.56 2.14
C LEU A 145 12.58 18.01 1.77
N GLY A 146 13.78 18.51 2.08
CA GLY A 146 14.23 19.83 1.65
C GLY A 146 14.19 19.99 0.12
N LYS A 147 14.43 18.88 -0.60
CA LYS A 147 14.30 18.80 -2.08
C LYS A 147 12.87 18.96 -2.60
N TRP A 148 11.88 18.86 -1.71
CA TRP A 148 10.45 18.82 -2.04
C TRP A 148 9.65 19.94 -1.38
N GLY A 149 10.33 20.98 -0.88
CA GLY A 149 9.70 22.13 -0.21
C GLY A 149 9.44 21.92 1.29
N GLY A 150 10.00 20.85 1.87
CA GLY A 150 10.18 20.73 3.33
C GLY A 150 11.30 21.63 3.84
N MET A 151 11.56 21.58 5.15
CA MET A 151 12.68 22.33 5.73
C MET A 151 14.02 21.73 5.28
N GLU A 152 15.05 22.56 5.12
CA GLU A 152 16.40 22.07 4.80
C GLU A 152 16.88 21.10 5.89
N GLY A 153 17.37 19.93 5.48
CA GLY A 153 17.78 18.86 6.39
C GLY A 153 16.64 18.05 7.00
N GLU A 154 15.39 18.29 6.59
CA GLU A 154 14.25 17.48 7.02
C GLU A 154 14.29 16.09 6.35
N MET A 155 14.70 15.08 7.11
CA MET A 155 14.77 13.70 6.64
C MET A 155 13.49 12.95 6.99
N HIS A 156 12.90 12.27 6.01
CA HIS A 156 11.74 11.40 6.18
C HIS A 156 12.13 9.95 6.01
N THR A 157 11.92 9.14 7.05
CA THR A 157 12.12 7.70 6.98
C THR A 157 10.81 7.00 6.68
N THR A 158 10.85 6.07 5.74
CA THR A 158 9.77 5.14 5.45
C THR A 158 10.25 3.71 5.65
N VAL A 159 9.43 2.90 6.30
CA VAL A 159 9.67 1.47 6.53
C VAL A 159 8.81 0.68 5.55
N ALA A 160 9.43 -0.22 4.80
CA ALA A 160 8.77 -1.08 3.83
C ALA A 160 8.50 -2.47 4.44
N PHE A 161 7.39 -3.06 4.02
CA PHE A 161 6.89 -4.34 4.50
C PHE A 161 6.35 -5.20 3.34
N ILE A 162 6.59 -6.50 3.42
CA ILE A 162 5.97 -7.50 2.54
C ILE A 162 5.21 -8.53 3.37
N ARG A 163 4.17 -9.13 2.80
CA ARG A 163 3.48 -10.27 3.38
C ARG A 163 3.17 -11.28 2.29
N ASP A 164 3.61 -12.52 2.48
CA ASP A 164 3.16 -13.64 1.68
C ASP A 164 1.75 -14.09 2.09
N PRO A 165 0.95 -14.65 1.17
CA PRO A 165 -0.37 -15.18 1.51
C PRO A 165 -0.24 -16.33 2.53
N GLN A 166 -1.12 -16.35 3.52
CA GLN A 166 -1.21 -17.37 4.57
C GLN A 166 -2.40 -18.30 4.32
N GLY A 167 -2.23 -19.61 4.54
CA GLY A 167 -3.22 -20.60 4.09
C GLY A 167 -3.11 -20.86 2.58
N LYS A 168 -3.97 -21.75 2.03
CA LYS A 168 -3.83 -22.39 0.69
C LYS A 168 -2.36 -22.45 0.27
N GLU A 169 -1.69 -23.51 0.71
CA GLU A 169 -0.33 -23.88 0.34
C GLU A 169 0.00 -23.23 -1.00
N ALA A 170 0.83 -22.20 -0.97
CA ALA A 170 1.27 -21.57 -2.20
C ALA A 170 1.86 -22.73 -3.00
N GLU A 171 1.14 -23.21 -4.02
CA GLU A 171 1.49 -24.38 -4.86
C GLU A 171 2.87 -24.24 -5.56
N TRP A 172 3.59 -23.20 -5.20
CA TRP A 172 4.77 -22.63 -5.80
C TRP A 172 6.04 -22.82 -4.96
N VAL A 173 5.95 -23.34 -3.71
CA VAL A 173 7.15 -23.62 -2.86
C VAL A 173 7.96 -24.83 -3.37
N ARG A 174 7.60 -25.46 -4.49
CA ARG A 174 8.39 -26.53 -5.13
C ARG A 174 8.43 -26.41 -6.65
N ARG A 175 9.38 -25.65 -7.18
CA ARG A 175 10.07 -26.00 -8.44
C ARG A 175 11.53 -25.66 -8.34
#